data_AF-A0A0U4FPQ3-F1
#
_entry.id   AF-A0A0U4FPQ3-F1
#
_cell.length_a   1.000
_cell.length_b   1.000
_cell.length_c   1.000
_cell.angle_alpha   90.00
_cell.angle_beta   90.00
_cell.angle_gamma   90.00
#
_symmetry.space_group_name_H-M   'P 1'
#
loop_
_entity.id
_entity.type
_entity.pdbx_description
1 polymer ?
#
loop_
_entity_poly.entity_id
_entity_poly.type
_entity_poly.pdbx_seq_one_letter_code
_entity_poly.pdbx_strand_id
1 'polypeptide(L)'
;MGITTPILALVVSIAYIIVGKIIVGNKKRKISDKFGKNIQIVGLVIFGVIGISCILFVLDISNNDVMKWFWLFFLTITLGFQSFLEWKFLRETREYMVSLVVLMIGLIYILIFIF
;
A
#
# COMPACT_ATOMS: atom_id res chain seq x y z
N MET A 1 -14.69 -2.65 -13.79
CA MET A 1 -13.44 -3.12 -13.15
C MET A 1 -13.53 -4.58 -12.72
N GLY A 2 -13.61 -5.54 -13.66
CA GLY A 2 -13.85 -6.95 -13.29
C GLY A 2 -12.62 -7.65 -12.73
N ILE A 3 -11.57 -7.78 -13.55
CA ILE A 3 -10.42 -8.66 -13.25
C ILE A 3 -9.17 -7.83 -12.91
N THR A 4 -9.08 -6.59 -13.37
CA THR A 4 -7.87 -5.74 -13.22
C THR A 4 -7.60 -5.30 -11.79
N THR A 5 -8.64 -5.10 -10.98
CA THR A 5 -8.60 -4.71 -9.56
C THR A 5 -8.05 -5.81 -8.63
N PRO A 6 -8.54 -7.06 -8.68
CA PRO A 6 -7.91 -8.13 -7.89
C PRO A 6 -6.49 -8.44 -8.35
N ILE A 7 -6.18 -8.27 -9.64
CA ILE A 7 -4.81 -8.38 -10.15
C ILE A 7 -3.90 -7.28 -9.58
N LEU A 8 -4.38 -6.04 -9.43
CA LEU A 8 -3.61 -4.96 -8.80
C LEU A 8 -3.12 -5.39 -7.40
N ALA A 9 -4.03 -5.91 -6.56
CA ALA A 9 -3.68 -6.35 -5.22
C ALA A 9 -2.63 -7.48 -5.23
N LEU A 10 -2.73 -8.39 -6.20
CA LEU A 10 -1.81 -9.49 -6.40
C LEU A 10 -0.42 -8.97 -6.83
N VAL A 11 -0.36 -8.07 -7.82
CA VAL A 11 0.86 -7.42 -8.31
C VAL A 11 1.55 -6.66 -7.19
N VAL A 12 0.82 -5.85 -6.43
CA VAL A 12 1.36 -5.07 -5.31
C VAL A 12 1.91 -6.00 -4.22
N SER A 13 1.21 -7.09 -3.90
CA SER A 13 1.65 -8.06 -2.88
C SER A 13 2.93 -8.79 -3.31
N ILE A 14 2.99 -9.26 -4.55
CA ILE A 14 4.19 -9.92 -5.11
C ILE A 14 5.35 -8.93 -5.15
N ALA A 15 5.12 -7.71 -5.65
CA ALA A 15 6.13 -6.67 -5.70
C ALA A 15 6.68 -6.37 -4.30
N TYR A 16 5.82 -6.27 -3.29
CA TYR A 16 6.25 -6.05 -1.91
C TYR A 16 7.15 -7.18 -1.38
N ILE A 17 6.82 -8.43 -1.67
CA ILE A 17 7.64 -9.59 -1.27
C ILE A 17 9.00 -9.57 -1.99
N ILE A 18 9.01 -9.38 -3.31
CA ILE A 18 10.22 -9.41 -4.13
C ILE A 18 11.14 -8.25 -3.76
N VAL A 19 10.63 -7.02 -3.78
CA VAL A 19 11.39 -5.80 -3.47
C VAL A 19 11.86 -5.85 -2.02
N GLY A 20 11.00 -6.30 -1.09
CA GLY A 20 11.38 -6.49 0.31
C GLY A 20 12.55 -7.46 0.46
N LYS A 21 12.52 -8.58 -0.25
CA LYS A 21 13.62 -9.56 -0.22
C LYS A 21 14.91 -9.01 -0.84
N ILE A 22 14.82 -8.20 -1.89
CA ILE A 22 16.00 -7.63 -2.57
C ILE A 22 16.65 -6.51 -1.73
N ILE A 23 15.85 -5.57 -1.22
CA ILE A 23 16.36 -4.37 -0.55
C ILE A 23 16.75 -4.64 0.91
N VAL A 24 15.91 -5.37 1.65
CA VAL A 24 16.09 -5.61 3.09
C VAL A 24 16.87 -6.91 3.33
N GLY A 25 16.87 -7.82 2.35
CA GLY A 25 17.49 -9.14 2.47
C GLY A 25 16.78 -10.04 3.48
N ASN A 26 17.42 -11.14 3.87
CA ASN A 26 16.93 -12.01 4.96
C ASN A 26 17.05 -11.37 6.36
N LYS A 27 17.65 -10.17 6.45
CA LYS A 27 17.67 -9.37 7.67
C LYS A 27 16.35 -8.61 7.81
N LYS A 28 15.21 -9.32 7.80
CA LYS A 28 14.01 -8.82 8.48
C LYS A 28 14.34 -8.79 9.96
N ARG A 29 15.05 -7.75 10.43
CA ARG A 29 15.16 -7.47 11.85
C ARG A 29 13.72 -7.31 12.30
N LYS A 30 13.22 -8.34 13.01
CA LYS A 30 11.96 -8.27 13.76
C LYS A 30 11.96 -6.88 14.38
N ILE A 31 10.97 -6.06 14.01
CA ILE A 31 10.74 -4.74 14.59
C ILE A 31 10.73 -4.96 16.10
N SER A 32 11.89 -4.76 16.73
CA SER A 32 12.11 -5.08 18.14
C SER A 32 11.54 -3.97 19.01
N ASP A 33 11.28 -2.80 18.40
CA ASP A 33 10.49 -1.75 19.00
C ASP A 33 9.01 -2.04 18.83
N LYS A 34 8.43 -2.62 19.88
CA LYS A 34 6.98 -2.82 20.09
C LYS A 34 6.15 -1.60 19.65
N PHE A 35 6.69 -0.39 19.78
CA PHE A 35 6.04 0.87 19.41
C PHE A 35 5.90 1.09 17.90
N GLY A 36 6.97 0.93 17.11
CA GLY A 36 6.94 1.18 15.67
C GLY A 36 6.02 0.22 14.93
N LYS A 37 6.02 -1.06 15.35
CA LYS A 37 5.12 -2.08 14.80
C LYS A 37 3.65 -1.79 15.09
N ASN A 38 3.34 -1.28 16.28
CA ASN A 38 1.96 -1.00 16.66
C ASN A 38 1.40 0.21 15.89
N ILE A 39 2.21 1.24 15.65
CA ILE A 39 1.81 2.42 14.88
C ILE A 39 1.54 2.05 13.41
N GLN A 40 2.36 1.18 12.81
CA GLN A 40 2.10 0.67 11.46
C GLN A 40 0.80 -0.12 11.37
N ILE A 41 0.54 -1.03 12.32
CA ILE A 41 -0.70 -1.82 12.34
C ILE A 41 -1.92 -0.91 12.56
N VAL A 42 -1.86 0.02 13.50
CA VAL A 42 -2.95 0.97 13.77
C VAL A 42 -3.23 1.85 12.56
N GLY A 43 -2.19 2.36 11.90
CA GLY A 43 -2.34 3.14 10.66
C GLY A 43 -3.02 2.34 9.55
N LEU A 44 -2.57 1.10 9.33
CA LEU A 44 -3.14 0.23 8.30
C LEU A 44 -4.58 -0.16 8.61
N VAL A 45 -4.92 -0.41 9.88
CA VAL A 45 -6.30 -0.68 10.32
C VAL A 45 -7.18 0.55 10.10
N ILE A 46 -6.71 1.76 10.44
CA ILE A 46 -7.47 3.00 10.22
C ILE A 46 -7.73 3.21 8.73
N PHE A 47 -6.70 3.11 7.88
CA PHE A 47 -6.89 3.24 6.44
C PHE A 47 -7.78 2.15 5.85
N GLY A 48 -7.68 0.91 6.35
CA GLY A 48 -8.59 -0.17 5.97
C GLY A 48 -10.05 0.12 6.31
N VAL A 49 -10.32 0.62 7.52
CA VAL A 49 -11.68 0.99 7.97
C VAL A 49 -12.23 2.16 7.15
N ILE A 50 -11.40 3.17 6.88
CA ILE A 50 -11.79 4.32 6.04
C ILE A 50 -12.09 3.86 4.61
N GLY A 51 -11.23 3.02 4.02
CA GLY A 51 -11.42 2.48 2.67
C GLY A 51 -12.71 1.68 2.54
N ILE A 52 -12.97 0.78 3.49
CA ILE A 52 -14.21 -0.03 3.53
C ILE A 52 -15.44 0.88 3.70
N SER A 53 -15.38 1.85 4.61
CA SER A 53 -16.48 2.79 4.84
C SER A 53 -16.79 3.63 3.61
N CYS A 54 -15.76 4.11 2.90
CA CYS A 54 -15.93 4.87 1.64
C CYS A 54 -16.59 4.02 0.55
N ILE A 55 -16.17 2.75 0.38
CA ILE A 55 -16.75 1.84 -0.61
C ILE A 55 -18.22 1.53 -0.29
N LEU A 56 -18.57 1.32 0.98
CA LEU A 56 -19.91 0.89 1.37
C LEU A 56 -20.94 2.03 1.44
N PHE A 57 -20.53 3.24 1.84
CA PHE A 57 -21.48 4.32 2.15
C PHE A 57 -21.39 5.53 1.23
N VAL A 58 -20.25 5.76 0.56
CA VAL A 58 -19.99 7.03 -0.14
C VAL A 58 -19.88 6.85 -1.64
N LEU A 59 -19.25 5.77 -2.10
CA LEU A 59 -18.93 5.60 -3.51
C LEU A 59 -20.03 4.86 -4.26
N ASP A 60 -20.42 5.39 -5.41
CA ASP A 60 -21.23 4.65 -6.37
C ASP A 60 -20.36 3.60 -7.08
N ILE A 61 -20.51 2.35 -6.64
CA ILE A 61 -19.76 1.19 -7.16
C ILE A 61 -20.05 0.96 -8.65
N SER A 62 -21.18 1.47 -9.15
CA SER A 62 -21.59 1.36 -10.55
C SER A 62 -20.79 2.29 -11.46
N ASN A 63 -20.25 3.38 -10.92
CA ASN A 63 -19.47 4.35 -11.68
C ASN A 63 -17.99 3.94 -11.72
N ASN A 64 -17.58 3.46 -12.89
CA ASN A 64 -16.24 2.94 -13.10
C ASN A 64 -15.17 4.04 -12.95
N ASP A 65 -15.43 5.29 -13.34
CA ASP A 65 -14.44 6.38 -13.22
C ASP A 65 -14.20 6.78 -11.76
N VAL A 66 -15.28 6.87 -10.97
CA VAL A 66 -15.19 7.15 -9.52
C VAL A 66 -14.35 6.08 -8.82
N MET A 67 -14.53 4.82 -9.21
CA MET A 67 -13.75 3.72 -8.66
C MET A 67 -12.25 3.79 -9.05
N LYS A 68 -11.90 4.28 -10.25
CA LYS A 68 -10.49 4.41 -10.70
C LYS A 68 -9.76 5.39 -9.80
N TRP A 69 -10.35 6.56 -9.62
CA TRP A 69 -9.81 7.61 -8.77
C TRP A 69 -9.72 7.19 -7.32
N PHE A 70 -10.71 6.46 -6.82
CA PHE A 70 -10.67 5.91 -5.47
C PHE A 70 -9.45 5.00 -5.26
N TRP A 71 -9.24 4.00 -6.12
CA TRP A 71 -8.09 3.08 -5.99
C TRP A 71 -6.74 3.81 -6.09
N LEU A 72 -6.64 4.81 -6.97
CA LEU A 72 -5.44 5.63 -7.10
C LEU A 72 -5.15 6.41 -5.81
N PHE A 73 -6.14 7.13 -5.28
CA PHE A 73 -5.97 7.88 -4.02
C PHE A 73 -5.72 6.95 -2.83
N PHE A 74 -6.47 5.86 -2.73
CA PHE A 74 -6.37 4.91 -1.63
C PHE A 74 -4.98 4.27 -1.56
N LEU A 75 -4.45 3.81 -2.70
CA LEU A 75 -3.13 3.19 -2.77
C LEU A 75 -2.03 4.22 -2.48
N THR A 76 -2.14 5.44 -3.03
CA THR A 76 -1.17 6.53 -2.80
C THR A 76 -1.09 6.90 -1.32
N ILE A 77 -2.23 7.11 -0.67
CA ILE A 77 -2.29 7.50 0.73
C ILE A 77 -1.78 6.36 1.62
N THR A 78 -2.22 5.12 1.38
CA THR A 78 -1.86 3.97 2.21
C THR A 78 -0.36 3.67 2.14
N LEU A 79 0.17 3.45 0.94
CA LEU A 79 1.59 3.14 0.77
C LEU A 79 2.50 4.36 1.01
N GLY A 80 2.01 5.57 0.72
CA GLY A 80 2.72 6.81 1.04
C GLY A 80 2.86 7.02 2.54
N PHE A 81 1.78 6.79 3.29
CA PHE A 81 1.80 6.83 4.75
C PHE A 81 2.69 5.73 5.33
N GLN A 82 2.61 4.50 4.79
CA GLN A 82 3.49 3.41 5.19
C GLN A 82 4.96 3.77 4.96
N SER A 83 5.31 4.30 3.78
CA SER A 83 6.66 4.75 3.47
C SER A 83 7.13 5.87 4.39
N PHE A 84 6.26 6.80 4.76
CA PHE A 84 6.59 7.88 5.69
C PHE A 84 6.85 7.36 7.11
N LEU A 85 6.03 6.43 7.60
CA LEU A 85 6.24 5.78 8.89
C LEU A 85 7.52 4.96 8.91
N GLU A 86 7.76 4.15 7.87
CA GLU A 86 8.99 3.36 7.75
C GLU A 86 10.23 4.26 7.67
N TRP A 87 10.14 5.44 7.02
CA TRP A 87 11.23 6.40 7.00
C TRP A 87 11.51 7.00 8.37
N LYS A 88 10.46 7.31 9.13
CA LYS A 88 10.56 7.92 10.47
C LYS A 88 11.01 6.93 11.56
N PHE A 89 10.50 5.70 11.52
CA PHE A 89 10.70 4.70 12.60
C PHE A 89 11.68 3.58 12.24
N LEU A 90 11.89 3.29 10.96
CA LEU A 90 12.66 2.12 10.47
C LEU A 90 13.75 2.55 9.47
N ARG A 91 14.34 3.73 9.69
CA ARG A 91 15.37 4.30 8.80
C ARG A 91 16.58 3.39 8.61
N GLU A 92 16.94 2.61 9.63
CA GLU A 92 18.07 1.68 9.61
C GLU A 92 17.86 0.46 8.69
N THR A 93 16.63 -0.05 8.58
CA THR A 93 16.35 -1.28 7.82
C THR A 93 16.09 -1.02 6.33
N ARG A 94 16.05 0.25 5.91
CA ARG A 94 15.72 0.69 4.53
C ARG A 94 14.36 0.18 4.04
N GLU A 95 13.48 -0.26 4.93
CA GLU A 95 12.14 -0.73 4.58
C GLU A 95 11.33 0.34 3.86
N TYR A 96 11.55 1.62 4.21
CA TYR A 96 10.91 2.75 3.52
C TYR A 96 11.14 2.74 2.01
N MET A 97 12.30 2.28 1.53
CA MET A 97 12.57 2.18 0.09
C MET A 97 11.71 1.10 -0.57
N VAL A 98 11.39 0.01 0.14
CA VAL A 98 10.50 -1.04 -0.35
C VAL A 98 9.12 -0.47 -0.61
N SER A 99 8.53 0.19 0.39
CA SER A 99 7.18 0.75 0.27
C SER A 99 7.10 1.83 -0.81
N LEU A 100 8.14 2.66 -0.95
CA LEU A 100 8.21 3.70 -1.99
C LEU A 100 8.29 3.09 -3.41
N VAL A 101 9.12 2.06 -3.61
CA VAL A 101 9.23 1.36 -4.89
C VAL A 101 7.94 0.63 -5.23
N VAL A 102 7.31 -0.02 -4.24
CA VAL A 102 6.04 -0.72 -4.42
C VAL A 102 4.92 0.27 -4.74
N LEU A 103 4.92 1.46 -4.13
CA LEU A 103 4.00 2.54 -4.47
C LEU A 103 4.17 2.97 -5.93
N MET A 104 5.40 3.15 -6.41
CA MET A 104 5.65 3.47 -7.82
C MET A 104 5.13 2.37 -8.77
N ILE A 105 5.39 1.10 -8.47
CA ILE A 105 4.91 -0.03 -9.27
C ILE A 105 3.37 -0.06 -9.30
N GLY A 106 2.73 0.14 -8.14
CA GLY A 106 1.28 0.19 -8.02
C GLY A 106 0.68 1.34 -8.84
N LEU A 107 1.25 2.54 -8.77
CA LEU A 107 0.81 3.69 -9.56
C LEU A 107 0.95 3.48 -11.07
N ILE A 108 2.09 2.93 -11.51
CA ILE A 108 2.32 2.61 -12.93
C ILE A 108 1.27 1.61 -13.41
N TYR A 109 0.99 0.56 -12.62
CA TYR A 109 -0.04 -0.41 -12.98
C TYR A 109 -1.42 0.24 -13.10
N ILE A 110 -1.80 1.10 -12.14
CA ILE A 110 -3.10 1.79 -12.19
C ILE A 110 -3.20 2.66 -13.45
N LEU A 111 -2.15 3.42 -13.78
CA LEU A 111 -2.15 4.30 -14.95
C LEU A 111 -2.21 3.55 -16.29
N ILE A 112 -1.66 2.34 -16.38
CA ILE A 112 -1.60 1.57 -17.63
C ILE A 112 -2.81 0.64 -17.82
N PHE A 113 -3.28 0.01 -16.74
CA PHE A 113 -4.27 -1.09 -16.82
C PHE A 113 -5.64 -0.74 -16.26
N ILE A 114 -5.75 0.29 -15.43
CA ILE A 114 -7.01 0.70 -14.79
C ILE A 114 -7.57 1.97 -15.42
N PHE A 115 -6.72 2.93 -15.77
CA PHE A 115 -7.11 4.10 -16.56
C PHE A 115 -7.37 3.73 -18.02
#